data_AF-A0A919NLS8-F1
#
_entry.id   AF-A0A919NLS8-F1
#
_cell.length_a   1.000
_cell.length_b   1.000
_cell.length_c   1.000
_cell.angle_alpha   90.00
_cell.angle_beta   90.00
_cell.angle_gamma   90.00
#
_symmetry.space_group_name_H-M   'P 1'
#
loop_
_entity.id
_entity.type
_entity.pdbx_description
1 polymer ?
#
loop_
_entity_poly.entity_id
_entity_poly.type
_entity_poly.pdbx_seq_one_letter_code
_entity_poly.pdbx_strand_id
1 'polypeptide(L)'
;MKYLILARGPWDAHLATEMIDAGVHVAAEGLTGPDLAHGTLATPLVTGFYLIDCPTRSEALAWASRTPDTELRPVEDPGGHEF
;
A
#
# COMPACT_ATOMS: atom_id res chain seq x y z
N MET A 1 -13.84 0.90 -1.42
CA MET A 1 -13.27 -0.12 -0.52
C MET A 1 -11.78 0.11 -0.42
N LYS A 2 -11.23 0.06 0.79
CA LYS A 2 -9.80 0.33 1.00
C LYS A 2 -8.95 -0.93 0.78
N TYR A 3 -7.82 -0.75 0.11
CA TYR A 3 -6.84 -1.79 -0.15
C TYR A 3 -5.44 -1.28 0.18
N LEU A 4 -4.65 -2.15 0.80
CA LEU A 4 -3.24 -1.93 1.09
C LEU A 4 -2.39 -2.70 0.07
N ILE A 5 -1.54 -1.98 -0.64
CA ILE A 5 -0.50 -2.51 -1.53
C ILE A 5 0.81 -2.42 -0.77
N LEU A 6 1.42 -3.55 -0.44
CA LEU A 6 2.75 -3.62 0.18
C LEU A 6 3.80 -3.80 -0.93
N ALA A 7 4.75 -2.88 -1.03
CA ALA A 7 5.89 -3.01 -1.92
C ALA A 7 7.01 -3.78 -1.21
N ARG A 8 7.52 -4.84 -1.83
CA ARG A 8 8.73 -5.57 -1.40
C ARG A 8 9.90 -5.35 -2.36
N GLY A 9 9.58 -4.98 -3.62
CA GLY A 9 10.52 -4.44 -4.60
C GLY A 9 10.77 -2.93 -4.43
N PRO A 10 11.44 -2.24 -5.37
CA PRO A 10 11.61 -0.79 -5.30
C PRO A 10 10.26 -0.07 -5.24
N TRP A 11 10.11 0.80 -4.24
CA TRP A 11 8.95 1.69 -4.10
C TRP A 11 9.11 2.92 -4.99
N ASP A 12 8.01 3.42 -5.56
CA ASP A 12 8.00 4.52 -6.51
C ASP A 12 7.05 5.63 -6.06
N ALA A 13 7.62 6.77 -5.67
CA ALA A 13 6.86 7.95 -5.28
C ALA A 13 5.97 8.48 -6.40
N HIS A 14 6.36 8.28 -7.67
CA HIS A 14 5.60 8.78 -8.81
C HIS A 14 4.27 8.05 -8.97
N LEU A 15 4.23 6.76 -8.68
CA LEU A 15 3.00 5.97 -8.70
C LEU A 15 1.97 6.52 -7.70
N ALA A 16 2.41 7.04 -6.55
CA ALA A 16 1.52 7.70 -5.60
C ALA A 16 0.92 9.00 -6.18
N THR A 17 1.69 9.78 -6.96
CA THR A 17 1.16 10.97 -7.66
C THR A 17 0.07 10.59 -8.64
N GLU A 18 0.26 9.54 -9.43
CA GLU A 18 -0.75 9.10 -10.39
C GLU A 18 -2.03 8.58 -9.69
N MET A 19 -1.90 7.95 -8.51
CA MET A 19 -3.04 7.56 -7.69
C MET A 19 -3.80 8.77 -7.14
N ILE A 20 -3.10 9.86 -6.82
CA ILE A 20 -3.72 11.13 -6.42
C ILE A 20 -4.51 11.73 -7.60
N ASP A 21 -3.89 11.80 -8.78
CA ASP A 21 -4.54 12.31 -9.99
C ASP A 21 -5.76 11.49 -10.40
N ALA A 22 -5.72 10.16 -10.15
CA ALA A 22 -6.85 9.27 -10.36
C ALA A 22 -7.91 9.30 -9.26
N GLY A 23 -7.68 10.02 -8.15
CA GLY A 23 -8.61 10.14 -7.03
C GLY A 23 -8.76 8.88 -6.17
N VAL A 24 -7.83 7.93 -6.25
CA VAL A 24 -7.86 6.67 -5.48
C VAL A 24 -6.89 6.65 -4.30
N HIS A 25 -5.98 7.63 -4.20
CA HIS A 25 -4.99 7.70 -3.12
C HIS A 25 -5.63 8.01 -1.76
N VAL A 26 -5.20 7.28 -0.74
CA VAL A 26 -5.49 7.60 0.68
C VAL A 26 -4.20 7.94 1.43
N ALA A 27 -3.16 7.11 1.28
CA ALA A 27 -1.84 7.33 1.89
C ALA A 27 -0.77 6.53 1.14
N ALA A 28 0.49 6.96 1.16
CA ALA A 28 1.61 6.18 0.64
C ALA A 28 2.90 6.62 1.33
N GLU A 29 3.81 5.68 1.59
CA GLU A 29 5.09 5.97 2.20
C GLU A 29 6.16 4.97 1.76
N GLY A 30 7.36 5.48 1.45
CA GLY A 30 8.55 4.67 1.26
C GLY A 30 9.22 4.42 2.62
N LEU A 31 9.49 3.16 2.95
CA LEU A 31 10.15 2.74 4.17
C LEU A 31 11.65 2.59 3.90
N THR A 32 12.46 3.55 4.35
CA THR A 32 13.92 3.46 4.25
C THR A 32 14.53 2.73 5.44
N GLY A 33 15.03 1.51 5.19
CA GLY A 33 16.07 0.87 5.98
C GLY A 33 15.60 -0.17 7.03
N PRO A 34 16.42 -1.20 7.31
CA PRO A 34 16.10 -2.26 8.28
C PRO A 34 16.07 -1.80 9.74
N ASP A 35 16.40 -0.53 10.04
CA ASP A 35 16.71 -0.03 11.39
C ASP A 35 15.47 0.46 12.17
N LEU A 36 14.31 0.59 11.52
CA LEU A 36 13.06 1.00 12.16
C LEU A 36 12.12 -0.17 12.52
N ALA A 37 12.46 -1.39 12.14
CA ALA A 37 11.71 -2.59 12.51
C ALA A 37 12.09 -3.07 13.93
N HIS A 38 11.82 -2.25 14.95
CA HIS A 38 11.93 -2.69 16.34
C HIS A 38 10.73 -3.58 16.69
N GLY A 39 10.84 -4.88 16.39
CA GLY A 39 9.89 -5.91 16.80
C GLY A 39 9.51 -6.88 15.68
N THR A 40 9.98 -8.12 15.78
CA THR A 40 9.44 -9.44 15.34
C THR A 40 8.67 -9.59 14.01
N LEU A 41 8.61 -8.59 13.12
CA LEU A 41 8.15 -8.76 11.75
C LEU A 41 9.37 -9.06 10.87
N ALA A 42 9.88 -10.28 11.00
CA ALA A 42 10.84 -10.86 10.07
C ALA A 42 10.20 -11.19 8.70
N THR A 43 9.34 -10.29 8.18
CA THR A 43 8.95 -10.30 6.78
C THR A 43 10.08 -9.65 5.99
N PRO A 44 10.71 -10.33 5.02
CA PRO A 44 11.79 -9.74 4.25
C PRO A 44 11.30 -8.44 3.59
N LEU A 45 11.93 -7.33 3.99
CA LEU A 45 11.93 -5.99 3.41
C LEU A 45 10.63 -5.56 2.70
N VAL A 46 9.60 -5.13 3.44
CA VAL A 46 8.66 -4.17 2.86
C VAL A 46 9.40 -2.84 2.71
N THR A 47 9.49 -2.34 1.49
CA THR A 47 10.19 -1.09 1.11
C THR A 47 9.27 0.11 1.08
N GLY A 48 7.96 -0.11 1.16
CA GLY A 48 6.94 0.93 1.14
C GLY A 48 5.54 0.37 1.03
N PHE A 49 4.55 1.26 1.07
CA PHE A 49 3.15 0.90 0.88
C PHE A 49 2.36 1.97 0.12
N TYR A 50 1.22 1.56 -0.41
CA TYR A 50 0.16 2.43 -0.90
C TYR A 50 -1.18 1.97 -0.31
N LEU A 51 -1.90 2.88 0.32
CA LEU A 51 -3.28 2.71 0.73
C LEU A 51 -4.16 3.43 -0.30
N ILE A 52 -5.05 2.68 -0.93
CA ILE A 52 -5.95 3.18 -1.98
C ILE A 52 -7.41 2.86 -1.66
N ASP A 53 -8.32 3.71 -2.11
CA ASP A 53 -9.77 3.47 -2.08
C ASP A 53 -10.26 3.21 -3.50
N CYS A 54 -10.60 1.95 -3.79
CA CYS A 54 -11.13 1.53 -5.08
C CYS A 54 -12.53 0.91 -4.91
N PRO A 55 -13.44 1.10 -5.88
CA PRO A 55 -14.76 0.47 -5.85
C PRO A 55 -14.69 -1.06 -5.97
N THR A 56 -13.63 -1.62 -6.57
CA THR A 56 -13.50 -3.07 -6.77
C THR A 56 -12.09 -3.58 -6.51
N ARG A 57 -12.00 -4.87 -6.13
CA ARG A 57 -10.71 -5.58 -5.98
C ARG A 57 -9.92 -5.64 -7.29
N SER A 58 -10.61 -5.75 -8.43
CA SER A 58 -9.96 -5.82 -9.75
C SER A 58 -9.22 -4.53 -10.09
N GLU A 59 -9.79 -3.38 -9.72
CA GLU A 59 -9.14 -2.09 -9.89
C GLU A 59 -7.92 -1.94 -8.96
N ALA A 60 -8.07 -2.35 -7.70
CA ALA A 60 -6.94 -2.37 -6.77
C ALA A 60 -5.80 -3.30 -7.24
N LEU A 61 -6.14 -4.43 -7.87
CA LEU A 61 -5.16 -5.34 -8.48
C LEU A 61 -4.45 -4.71 -9.69
N ALA A 62 -5.17 -3.94 -10.49
CA ALA A 62 -4.58 -3.21 -11.61
C ALA A 62 -3.53 -2.21 -11.11
N TRP A 63 -3.83 -1.46 -10.04
CA TRP A 63 -2.86 -0.58 -9.38
C TRP A 63 -1.68 -1.36 -8.78
N ALA A 64 -1.94 -2.45 -8.06
CA ALA A 64 -0.90 -3.29 -7.47
C ALA A 64 0.06 -3.84 -8.52
N SER A 65 -0.45 -4.24 -9.70
CA SER A 65 0.37 -4.82 -10.79
C SER A 65 1.47 -3.88 -11.33
N ARG A 66 1.39 -2.59 -11.01
CA ARG A 66 2.38 -1.56 -11.38
C ARG A 66 3.57 -1.52 -10.41
N THR A 67 3.44 -2.15 -9.24
CA THR A 67 4.51 -2.29 -8.25
C THR A 67 5.16 -3.67 -8.39
N PRO A 68 6.47 -3.77 -8.65
CA PRO A 68 7.15 -5.06 -8.70
C PRO A 68 7.23 -5.69 -7.30
N ASP A 69 7.07 -7.02 -7.24
CA ASP A 69 7.09 -7.81 -6.01
C ASP A 69 6.20 -7.20 -4.90
N THR A 70 4.89 -7.36 -5.06
CA THR A 70 3.89 -6.72 -4.21
C THR A 70 2.90 -7.71 -3.61
N GLU A 71 2.31 -7.32 -2.49
CA GLU A 71 1.17 -8.00 -1.88
C GLU A 71 -0.01 -7.04 -1.75
N LEU A 72 -1.17 -7.43 -2.31
CA LEU A 72 -2.42 -6.71 -2.17
C LEU A 72 -3.26 -7.31 -1.04
N ARG A 73 -3.65 -6.49 -0.07
CA ARG A 73 -4.53 -6.88 1.04
C ARG A 73 -5.78 -5.99 1.09
N PRO A 74 -7.00 -6.55 1.21
CA PRO A 74 -8.14 -5.74 1.60
C PRO A 74 -7.93 -5.22 3.02
N VAL A 75 -8.26 -3.95 3.25
CA VAL A 75 -8.32 -3.41 4.61
C VAL A 75 -9.70 -3.75 5.14
N GLU A 76 -9.75 -4.66 6.11
CA GLU A 76 -10.96 -4.88 6.90
C GLU A 76 -11.27 -3.57 7.63
N ASP A 77 -12.49 -3.05 7.48
CA ASP A 77 -12.94 -1.94 8.30
C ASP A 77 -13.05 -2.47 9.75
N PRO A 78 -12.19 -2.04 10.69
CA PRO A 78 -12.33 -2.45 12.07
C PRO A 78 -13.52 -1.66 12.61
N GLY A 79 -14.72 -2.22 12.41
CA GLY A 79 -16.01 -1.54 12.44
C GLY A 79 -16.03 -0.21 13.20
N GLY A 80 -16.19 0.88 12.45
CA GLY A 80 -16.78 2.14 12.94
C GLY A 80 -16.29 2.61 14.31
N HIS A 81 -15.00 2.62 14.58
CA HIS A 81 -14.47 3.41 15.70
C HIS A 81 -14.53 4.90 15.30
N GLU A 82 -15.71 5.48 15.53
CA GLU A 82 -15.90 6.93 15.63
C GLU A 82 -15.05 7.42 16.82
N PHE A 83 -14.10 8.32 16.55
CA PHE A 83 -13.35 9.03 17.58
C PHE A 83 -14.15 10.24 18.09
#